data_AF-A0A5C6DHK7-F1
#
_entry.id   AF-A0A5C6DHK7-F1
#
_cell.length_a   1.000
_cell.length_b   1.000
_cell.length_c   1.000
_cell.angle_alpha   90.00
_cell.angle_beta   90.00
_cell.angle_gamma   90.00
#
_symmetry.space_group_name_H-M   'P 1'
#
loop_
_entity.id
_entity.type
_entity.pdbx_description
1 polymer ?
#
loop_
_entity_poly.entity_id
_entity_poly.type
_entity_poly.pdbx_seq_one_letter_code
_entity_poly.pdbx_strand_id
1 'polypeptide(L)'
;MAVAKFVQLLWAAFFVLTIGLRAIASGSLLGVSFGVVSVVYLVATLACLANSRLGWIVALAVPILPLLRWTPMVVINFWMFFTGHELYQDSPATIFIVAINAIMFVLPGLLIYLCLFLDRKRLLAAMRPPVTITDSADPSGSIVLETRSPNPYTPPRT
;
A
#
# COMPACT_ATOMS: atom_id res chain seq x y z
N MET A 1 -4.54 10.46 6.76
CA MET A 1 -3.31 9.67 6.50
C MET A 1 -2.59 9.21 7.77
N ALA A 2 -2.73 9.89 8.92
CA ALA A 2 -2.02 9.49 10.14
C ALA A 2 -2.35 8.05 10.59
N VAL A 3 -3.62 7.65 10.50
CA VAL A 3 -4.07 6.29 10.83
C VAL A 3 -3.42 5.25 9.91
N ALA A 4 -3.43 5.46 8.59
CA ALA A 4 -2.77 4.55 7.64
C ALA A 4 -1.28 4.38 7.95
N LYS A 5 -0.57 5.49 8.20
CA LYS A 5 0.86 5.46 8.58
C LYS A 5 1.10 4.70 9.88
N PHE A 6 0.25 4.91 10.89
CA PHE A 6 0.35 4.23 12.17
C PHE A 6 0.11 2.72 12.04
N VAL A 7 -0.98 2.32 11.37
CA VAL A 7 -1.30 0.91 11.09
C VAL A 7 -0.15 0.26 10.31
N GLN A 8 0.38 0.95 9.31
CA GLN A 8 1.48 0.45 8.51
C GLN A 8 2.76 0.27 9.33
N LEU A 9 3.09 1.22 10.23
CA LEU A 9 4.24 1.13 11.12
C LEU A 9 4.13 -0.04 12.09
N LEU A 10 2.96 -0.17 12.73
CA LEU A 10 2.68 -1.28 13.66
C LEU A 10 2.79 -2.62 12.92
N TRP A 11 2.24 -2.68 11.70
CA TRP A 11 2.33 -3.88 10.88
C TRP A 11 3.75 -4.19 10.44
N ALA A 12 4.53 -3.19 10.03
CA ALA A 12 5.93 -3.36 9.65
C ALA A 12 6.79 -3.87 10.83
N ALA A 13 6.58 -3.31 12.03
CA ALA A 13 7.26 -3.76 13.24
C ALA A 13 6.91 -5.23 13.56
N PHE A 14 5.62 -5.59 13.49
CA PHE A 14 5.18 -6.96 13.68
C PHE A 14 5.77 -7.92 12.63
N PHE A 15 5.80 -7.52 11.37
CA PHE A 15 6.31 -8.34 10.27
C PHE A 15 7.82 -8.62 10.42
N VAL A 16 8.60 -7.61 10.83
CA VAL A 16 10.02 -7.78 11.17
C VAL A 16 10.18 -8.69 12.40
N LEU A 17 9.37 -8.48 13.45
CA LEU A 17 9.48 -9.23 14.70
C LEU A 17 9.18 -10.72 14.51
N THR A 18 8.17 -11.04 13.69
CA THR A 18 7.68 -12.41 13.53
C THR A 18 8.33 -13.12 12.36
N ILE A 19 8.31 -12.52 11.16
CA ILE A 19 8.86 -13.13 9.96
C ILE A 19 10.35 -12.87 9.89
N GLY A 20 10.80 -11.63 10.09
CA GLY A 20 12.22 -11.25 9.95
C GLY A 20 13.15 -12.02 10.88
N LEU A 21 12.84 -12.08 12.19
CA LEU A 21 13.65 -12.85 13.15
C LEU A 21 13.63 -14.35 12.87
N ARG A 22 12.46 -14.93 12.57
CA ARG A 22 12.35 -16.37 12.25
C ARG A 22 13.09 -16.72 10.96
N ALA A 23 13.02 -15.84 9.96
CA ALA A 23 13.73 -15.95 8.70
C ALA A 23 15.24 -16.04 8.91
N ILE A 24 15.80 -15.11 9.70
CA ILE A 24 17.23 -15.05 10.01
C ILE A 24 17.65 -16.28 10.83
N ALA A 25 16.85 -16.67 11.83
CA ALA A 25 17.12 -17.85 12.65
C ALA A 25 17.10 -19.17 11.86
N SER A 26 16.35 -19.22 10.74
CA SER A 26 16.27 -20.44 9.91
C SER A 26 17.56 -20.76 9.13
N GLY A 27 18.45 -19.77 8.93
CA GLY A 27 19.67 -19.92 8.14
C GLY A 27 19.47 -20.25 6.65
N SER A 28 18.22 -20.37 6.19
CA SER A 28 17.88 -20.72 4.81
C SER A 28 17.96 -19.49 3.89
N LEU A 29 18.35 -19.69 2.63
CA LEU A 29 18.40 -18.61 1.63
C LEU A 29 17.05 -17.91 1.46
N LEU A 30 15.97 -18.70 1.42
CA LEU A 30 14.60 -18.18 1.40
C LEU A 30 14.28 -17.37 2.66
N GLY A 31 14.66 -17.87 3.84
CA GLY A 31 14.54 -17.14 5.10
C GLY A 31 15.23 -15.78 5.01
N VAL A 32 16.52 -15.74 4.68
CA VAL A 32 17.28 -14.49 4.54
C VAL A 32 16.59 -13.51 3.58
N SER A 33 16.07 -14.00 2.45
CA SER A 33 15.33 -13.14 1.50
C SER A 33 14.08 -12.50 2.13
N PHE A 34 13.29 -13.25 2.90
CA PHE A 34 12.15 -12.69 3.64
C PHE A 34 12.58 -11.73 4.75
N GLY A 35 13.71 -12.01 5.40
CA GLY A 35 14.34 -11.10 6.36
C GLY A 35 14.65 -9.75 5.73
N VAL A 36 15.33 -9.74 4.59
CA VAL A 36 15.65 -8.51 3.85
C VAL A 36 14.38 -7.76 3.44
N VAL A 37 13.38 -8.46 2.88
CA VAL A 37 12.10 -7.84 2.50
C VAL A 37 11.41 -7.19 3.71
N SER A 38 11.45 -7.83 4.88
CA SER A 38 10.85 -7.27 6.10
C SER A 38 11.53 -5.96 6.54
N VAL A 39 12.86 -5.89 6.46
CA VAL A 39 13.63 -4.69 6.80
C VAL A 39 13.38 -3.58 5.79
N VAL A 40 13.41 -3.91 4.49
CA VAL A 40 13.09 -2.96 3.41
C VAL A 40 11.69 -2.38 3.58
N TYR A 41 10.72 -3.22 3.96
CA TYR A 41 9.37 -2.76 4.24
C TYR A 41 9.32 -1.80 5.43
N LEU A 42 10.03 -2.07 6.52
CA LEU A 42 10.12 -1.15 7.66
C LEU A 42 10.70 0.20 7.26
N VAL A 43 11.82 0.19 6.52
CA VAL A 43 12.46 1.42 6.01
C VAL A 43 11.52 2.19 5.09
N ALA A 44 10.82 1.52 4.17
CA ALA A 44 9.83 2.15 3.29
C ALA A 44 8.68 2.78 4.09
N THR A 45 8.24 2.11 5.15
CA THR A 45 7.17 2.59 6.04
C THR A 45 7.60 3.82 6.82
N LEU A 46 8.84 3.86 7.31
CA LEU A 46 9.43 5.06 7.91
C LEU A 46 9.55 6.20 6.90
N ALA A 47 9.95 5.91 5.66
CA ALA A 47 10.01 6.90 4.59
C ALA A 47 8.62 7.48 4.24
N CYS A 48 7.54 6.73 4.46
CA CYS A 48 6.18 7.24 4.32
C CYS A 48 5.85 8.33 5.37
N LEU A 49 6.50 8.34 6.54
CA LEU A 49 6.34 9.40 7.53
C LEU A 49 6.77 10.75 6.94
N ALA A 50 7.91 10.76 6.23
CA ALA A 50 8.43 11.91 5.48
C ALA A 50 7.71 12.15 4.14
N ASN A 51 6.62 11.43 3.84
CA ASN A 51 5.89 11.49 2.56
C ASN A 51 6.76 11.19 1.32
N SER A 52 7.80 10.37 1.46
CA SER A 52 8.61 9.94 0.31
C SER A 52 7.77 9.10 -0.66
N ARG A 53 7.80 9.47 -1.95
CA ARG A 53 7.09 8.75 -3.02
C ARG A 53 7.58 7.31 -3.16
N LEU A 54 8.90 7.10 -3.15
CA LEU A 54 9.48 5.76 -3.25
C LEU A 54 9.09 4.91 -2.03
N GLY A 55 9.05 5.54 -0.85
CA GLY A 55 8.54 4.92 0.37
C GLY A 55 7.12 4.39 0.17
N TRP A 56 6.21 5.23 -0.35
CA TRP A 56 4.83 4.84 -0.63
C TRP A 56 4.71 3.70 -1.66
N ILE A 57 5.53 3.67 -2.70
CA ILE A 57 5.47 2.59 -3.71
C ILE A 57 5.82 1.24 -3.07
N VAL A 58 6.94 1.18 -2.34
CA VAL A 58 7.41 -0.06 -1.70
C VAL A 58 6.47 -0.48 -0.57
N ALA A 59 6.02 0.49 0.23
CA ALA A 59 5.04 0.31 1.29
C ALA A 59 3.74 -0.35 0.84
N LEU A 60 3.27 -0.03 -0.36
CA LEU A 60 2.05 -0.61 -0.91
C LEU A 60 2.31 -1.97 -1.54
N ALA A 61 3.46 -2.16 -2.20
CA ALA A 61 3.78 -3.42 -2.86
C ALA A 61 3.85 -4.61 -1.88
N VAL A 62 4.49 -4.43 -0.71
CA VAL A 62 4.78 -5.54 0.21
C VAL A 62 3.51 -6.20 0.78
N PRO A 63 2.49 -5.46 1.27
CA PRO A 63 1.24 -6.07 1.74
C PRO A 63 0.43 -6.82 0.68
N ILE A 64 0.66 -6.60 -0.61
CA ILE A 64 -0.06 -7.31 -1.69
C ILE A 64 0.24 -8.81 -1.66
N LEU A 65 1.51 -9.18 -1.43
CA LEU A 65 1.93 -10.57 -1.43
C LEU A 65 1.19 -11.45 -0.39
N PRO A 66 1.15 -11.08 0.91
CA PRO A 66 0.39 -11.85 1.88
C PRO A 66 -1.12 -11.78 1.59
N LEU A 67 -1.66 -10.66 1.11
CA LEU A 67 -3.08 -10.58 0.74
C LEU A 67 -3.43 -11.57 -0.36
N LEU A 68 -2.66 -11.62 -1.46
CA LEU A 68 -2.91 -12.57 -2.55
C LEU A 68 -2.75 -14.03 -2.09
N ARG A 69 -1.78 -14.30 -1.23
CA ARG A 69 -1.48 -15.66 -0.77
C ARG A 69 -2.49 -16.20 0.25
N TRP A 70 -2.93 -15.36 1.18
CA TRP A 70 -3.71 -15.77 2.36
C TRP A 70 -5.20 -15.48 2.21
N THR A 71 -5.60 -14.41 1.51
CA THR A 71 -7.04 -14.05 1.39
C THR A 71 -7.87 -15.17 0.75
N PRO A 72 -7.47 -15.81 -0.37
CA PRO A 72 -8.27 -16.89 -0.95
C PRO A 72 -8.42 -18.07 0.00
N MET A 73 -7.34 -18.44 0.69
CA MET A 73 -7.33 -19.52 1.68
C MET A 73 -8.30 -19.20 2.82
N VAL A 74 -8.21 -18.00 3.41
CA VAL A 74 -9.10 -17.55 4.49
C VAL A 74 -10.56 -17.56 4.03
N VAL A 75 -10.87 -16.98 2.87
CA VAL A 75 -12.24 -16.90 2.33
C VAL A 75 -12.83 -18.29 2.12
N ILE A 76 -12.08 -19.21 1.49
CA ILE A 76 -12.54 -20.59 1.26
C ILE A 76 -12.80 -21.32 2.58
N ASN A 77 -11.91 -21.17 3.57
CA ASN A 77 -12.04 -21.83 4.87
C ASN A 77 -13.27 -21.31 5.63
N PHE A 78 -13.50 -20.00 5.64
CA PHE A 78 -14.73 -19.43 6.22
C PHE A 78 -15.98 -19.87 5.47
N TRP A 79 -15.95 -19.92 4.14
CA TRP A 79 -17.07 -20.41 3.33
C TRP A 79 -17.40 -21.87 3.66
N MET A 80 -16.41 -22.75 3.70
CA MET A 80 -16.57 -24.16 4.07
C MET A 80 -17.12 -24.32 5.50
N PHE A 81 -16.67 -23.49 6.44
CA PHE A 81 -17.19 -23.48 7.80
C PHE A 81 -18.68 -23.09 7.82
N PHE A 82 -19.07 -22.01 7.15
CA PHE A 82 -20.48 -21.57 7.12
C PHE A 82 -21.40 -22.49 6.33
N THR A 83 -20.89 -23.25 5.37
CA THR A 83 -21.66 -24.23 4.60
C THR A 83 -21.69 -25.62 5.23
N GLY A 84 -21.05 -25.81 6.39
CA GLY A 84 -21.08 -27.06 7.14
C GLY A 84 -20.25 -28.18 6.50
N HIS A 85 -19.13 -27.86 5.85
CA HIS A 85 -18.23 -28.84 5.26
C HIS A 85 -17.69 -29.83 6.31
N GLU A 86 -17.53 -31.10 5.94
CA GLU A 86 -17.15 -32.23 6.82
C GLU A 86 -15.94 -31.92 7.71
N LEU A 87 -14.88 -31.35 7.12
CA LEU A 87 -13.67 -30.90 7.83
C LEU A 87 -13.95 -30.09 9.12
N TYR A 88 -14.96 -29.23 9.12
CA TYR A 88 -15.30 -28.38 10.27
C TYR A 88 -16.34 -28.98 11.20
N GLN A 89 -17.02 -30.04 10.78
CA GLN A 89 -17.87 -30.84 11.65
C GLN A 89 -17.01 -31.72 12.56
N ASP A 90 -15.96 -32.32 12.01
CA ASP A 90 -15.03 -33.17 12.75
C ASP A 90 -14.05 -32.37 13.63
N SER A 91 -13.64 -31.20 13.17
CA SER A 91 -12.71 -30.31 13.90
C SER A 91 -13.12 -28.85 13.78
N PRO A 92 -14.13 -28.39 14.55
CA PRO A 92 -14.58 -27.01 14.53
C PRO A 92 -13.48 -26.04 14.98
N ALA A 93 -12.54 -26.48 15.82
CA ALA A 93 -11.46 -25.65 16.33
C ALA A 93 -10.51 -25.13 15.23
N THR A 94 -10.45 -25.80 14.07
CA THR A 94 -9.63 -25.39 12.92
C THR A 94 -9.93 -23.97 12.46
N ILE A 95 -11.19 -23.51 12.59
CA ILE A 95 -11.58 -22.16 12.17
C ILE A 95 -10.90 -21.07 12.99
N PHE A 96 -10.56 -21.33 14.26
CA PHE A 96 -9.85 -20.36 15.11
C PHE A 96 -8.44 -20.10 14.60
N ILE A 97 -7.75 -21.14 14.11
CA ILE A 97 -6.40 -21.00 13.52
C ILE A 97 -6.49 -20.18 12.23
N VAL A 98 -7.51 -20.42 11.40
CA VAL A 98 -7.77 -19.62 10.20
C VAL A 98 -8.07 -18.17 10.57
N ALA A 99 -8.87 -17.91 11.60
CA ALA A 99 -9.18 -16.57 12.08
C ALA A 99 -7.94 -15.83 12.58
N ILE A 100 -7.07 -16.50 13.35
CA ILE A 100 -5.78 -15.94 13.80
C ILE A 100 -4.91 -15.58 12.59
N ASN A 101 -4.79 -16.49 11.61
CA ASN A 101 -4.04 -16.22 10.38
C ASN A 101 -4.64 -15.05 9.59
N ALA A 102 -5.96 -14.89 9.57
CA ALA A 102 -6.62 -13.77 8.92
C ALA A 102 -6.32 -12.44 9.63
N ILE A 103 -6.41 -12.41 10.96
CA ILE A 103 -6.08 -11.22 11.78
C ILE A 103 -4.61 -10.85 11.63
N MET A 104 -3.72 -11.84 11.56
CA MET A 104 -2.30 -11.59 11.34
C MET A 104 -2.04 -11.14 9.91
N PHE A 105 -2.34 -11.92 8.88
CA PHE A 105 -1.79 -11.68 7.54
C PHE A 105 -2.70 -10.94 6.57
N VAL A 106 -4.02 -10.92 6.81
CA VAL A 106 -5.00 -10.36 5.87
C VAL A 106 -5.52 -9.01 6.36
N LEU A 107 -5.98 -8.96 7.61
CA LEU A 107 -6.64 -7.78 8.17
C LEU A 107 -5.76 -6.51 8.15
N PRO A 108 -4.46 -6.55 8.50
CA PRO A 108 -3.65 -5.34 8.52
C PRO A 108 -3.44 -4.78 7.11
N GLY A 109 -3.21 -5.67 6.12
CA GLY A 109 -3.12 -5.28 4.72
C GLY A 109 -4.39 -4.61 4.23
N LEU A 110 -5.55 -5.24 4.48
CA LEU A 110 -6.85 -4.66 4.12
C LEU A 110 -7.10 -3.31 4.81
N LEU A 111 -6.75 -3.19 6.09
CA LEU A 111 -6.93 -1.95 6.85
C LEU A 111 -6.06 -0.81 6.32
N ILE A 112 -4.80 -1.09 5.96
CA ILE A 112 -3.92 -0.11 5.31
C ILE A 112 -4.57 0.40 4.02
N TYR A 113 -5.02 -0.50 3.15
CA TYR A 113 -5.67 -0.14 1.90
C TYR A 113 -6.98 0.62 2.11
N LEU A 114 -7.80 0.21 3.07
CA LEU A 114 -9.04 0.90 3.41
C LEU A 114 -8.78 2.32 3.90
N CYS A 115 -7.85 2.50 4.84
CA CYS A 115 -7.49 3.83 5.35
C CYS A 115 -6.95 4.73 4.22
N LEU A 116 -6.13 4.19 3.33
CA LEU A 116 -5.60 4.93 2.19
C LEU A 116 -6.65 5.26 1.13
N PHE A 117 -7.62 4.37 0.91
CA PHE A 117 -8.74 4.60 0.02
C PHE A 117 -9.63 5.75 0.53
N LEU A 118 -9.88 5.79 1.85
CA LEU A 118 -10.58 6.90 2.50
C LEU A 118 -9.78 8.21 2.39
N ASP A 119 -8.45 8.14 2.52
CA ASP A 119 -7.53 9.28 2.41
C ASP A 119 -6.99 9.53 0.97
N ARG A 120 -7.59 8.95 -0.07
CA ARG A 120 -6.99 8.84 -1.43
C ARG A 120 -6.49 10.15 -2.02
N LYS A 121 -7.16 11.28 -1.74
CA LYS A 121 -6.74 12.61 -2.23
C LYS A 121 -5.34 12.99 -1.72
N ARG A 122 -5.06 12.68 -0.45
CA ARG A 122 -3.77 13.00 0.19
C ARG A 122 -2.67 12.05 -0.28
N LEU A 123 -3.00 10.77 -0.49
CA LEU A 123 -2.07 9.80 -1.09
C LEU A 123 -1.67 10.22 -2.51
N LEU A 124 -2.64 10.58 -3.35
CA LEU A 124 -2.38 11.05 -4.71
C LEU A 124 -1.50 12.31 -4.71
N ALA A 125 -1.69 13.23 -3.77
CA ALA A 125 -0.82 14.39 -3.61
C ALA A 125 0.62 14.00 -3.27
N ALA A 126 0.83 13.02 -2.39
CA ALA A 126 2.15 12.51 -2.05
C ALA A 126 2.83 11.71 -3.18
N MET A 127 2.04 11.14 -4.10
CA MET A 127 2.54 10.36 -5.23
C MET A 127 2.78 11.18 -6.50
N ARG A 128 2.24 12.41 -6.60
CA ARG A 128 2.45 13.26 -7.77
C ARG A 128 3.92 13.68 -7.88
N PRO A 129 4.50 13.67 -9.09
CA PRO A 129 5.83 14.23 -9.29
C PRO A 129 5.81 15.74 -8.98
N PRO A 130 6.87 16.29 -8.38
CA PRO A 130 7.04 17.74 -8.33
C PRO A 130 7.09 18.26 -9.77
N VAL A 131 6.20 19.18 -10.12
CA VAL A 131 6.29 19.90 -11.39
C VAL A 131 7.37 20.96 -11.19
N THR A 132 8.60 20.61 -11.52
CA THR A 132 9.68 21.60 -11.59
C THR A 132 9.47 22.39 -12.87
N ILE A 133 8.87 23.57 -12.77
CA ILE A 133 8.96 24.55 -13.85
C ILE A 133 10.40 25.05 -13.81
N THR A 134 11.24 24.52 -14.70
CA THR A 134 12.54 25.10 -14.97
C THR A 134 12.31 26.46 -15.62
N ASP A 135 12.40 27.53 -14.83
CA ASP A 135 12.55 28.92 -15.29
C ASP A 135 13.93 29.16 -15.95
N SER A 136 14.43 28.18 -16.71
CA SER A 136 15.56 28.38 -17.61
C SER A 136 15.00 28.73 -18.99
N ALA A 137 14.35 29.89 -19.08
CA ALA A 137 14.18 30.58 -20.33
C ALA A 137 15.35 31.58 -20.45
N ASP A 138 16.19 31.34 -21.45
CA ASP A 138 17.11 32.32 -22.02
C ASP A 138 16.48 33.73 -22.06
N PRO A 139 17.23 34.81 -21.76
CA PRO A 139 16.77 36.18 -21.95
C PRO A 139 16.59 36.59 -23.43
N SER A 140 16.65 35.64 -24.38
CA SER A 140 16.72 35.90 -25.83
C SER A 140 15.75 35.01 -26.63
N GLY A 141 14.54 34.78 -26.14
CA GLY A 141 13.50 34.08 -26.89
C GLY A 141 12.17 34.80 -26.74
N SER A 142 11.81 35.59 -27.75
CA SER A 142 10.51 36.25 -27.85
C SER A 142 9.36 35.30 -27.52
N ILE A 143 8.60 35.63 -26.48
CA ILE A 143 7.35 34.96 -26.13
C ILE A 143 6.35 35.23 -27.26
N VAL A 144 6.19 34.27 -28.16
CA VAL A 144 4.99 34.21 -29.00
C VAL A 144 3.87 33.72 -28.10
N LEU A 145 3.17 34.67 -27.48
CA LEU A 145 1.85 34.44 -26.89
C LEU A 145 0.93 34.06 -28.05
N GLU A 146 0.78 32.76 -28.30
CA GLU A 146 -0.30 32.27 -29.14
C GLU A 146 -1.61 32.57 -28.42
N THR A 147 -2.16 33.72 -28.77
CA THR A 147 -3.36 34.29 -28.20
C THR A 147 -4.49 33.38 -28.62
N ARG A 148 -4.99 32.62 -27.64
CA ARG A 148 -6.23 31.85 -27.67
C ARG A 148 -7.27 32.60 -28.51
N SER A 149 -7.69 31.94 -29.59
CA SER A 149 -8.71 32.33 -30.57
C SER A 149 -9.77 33.30 -30.02
N PRO A 150 -10.10 34.40 -30.74
CA PRO A 150 -11.10 35.36 -30.30
C PRO A 150 -12.46 34.68 -30.15
N ASN A 151 -13.06 34.87 -28.98
CA ASN A 151 -14.39 34.38 -28.62
C ASN A 151 -15.42 34.80 -29.70
N PRO A 152 -16.06 33.86 -30.42
CA PRO A 152 -16.94 34.18 -31.54
C PRO A 152 -18.27 34.84 -31.16
N TYR A 153 -18.49 35.13 -29.86
CA TYR A 153 -19.76 35.64 -29.34
C TYR A 153 -19.72 37.09 -28.85
N THR A 154 -18.73 37.91 -29.20
CA THR A 154 -18.78 39.35 -28.86
C THR A 154 -19.75 40.11 -29.78
N PRO A 155 -20.86 40.67 -29.27
CA PRO A 155 -21.80 41.44 -30.08
C PRO A 155 -21.22 42.81 -30.49
N PRO A 156 -21.60 43.34 -31.66
CA PRO A 156 -21.12 44.63 -32.13
C PRO A 156 -21.62 45.76 -31.22
N ARG A 157 -20.70 46.61 -30.75
CA ARG A 157 -21.05 47.87 -30.08
C ARG A 157 -21.35 48.92 -31.14
N THR A 158 -22.59 49.42 -31.14
CA THR A 158 -23.05 50.62 -31.85
C THR A 158 -22.49 51.88 -31.20
#